data_AF-X0YPB7-F1
#
_entry.id   AF-X0YPB7-F1
#
_cell.length_a   1.000
_cell.length_b   1.000
_cell.length_c   1.000
_cell.angle_alpha   90.00
_cell.angle_beta   90.00
_cell.angle_gamma   90.00
#
_symmetry.space_group_name_H-M   'P 1'
#
loop_
_entity.id
_entity.type
_entity.pdbx_description
1 polymer ?
#
loop_
_entity_poly.entity_id
_entity_poly.type
_entity_poly.pdbx_seq_one_letter_code
_entity_poly.pdbx_strand_id
1 'polypeptide(L)'
;MRWTLEQLVEALRLLGSLDRQVLGALALSLTVATLSTVLATASGVPLGIAIGLGRFRGKRILTTVLHALLALPTVLIGLVLYTALSRRGLLGDWRLLYTPAAIVLGQFVLALPLVTALALAAAEGVDPRVRLTALTLGAGRWR
;
A
#
# COMPACT_ATOMS: atom_id res chain seq x y z
N MET A 1 -21.67 -14.89 -26.06
CA MET A 1 -22.16 -13.50 -25.93
C MET A 1 -23.36 -13.36 -25.00
N ARG A 2 -24.37 -14.25 -25.05
CA ARG A 2 -25.58 -14.12 -24.21
C ARG A 2 -25.30 -14.25 -22.70
N TRP A 3 -24.47 -15.21 -22.30
CA TRP A 3 -24.13 -15.45 -20.89
C TRP A 3 -23.45 -14.24 -20.21
N THR A 4 -22.54 -13.53 -20.88
CA THR A 4 -21.89 -12.34 -20.31
C THR A 4 -22.85 -11.16 -20.12
N LEU A 5 -23.83 -11.02 -21.03
CA LEU A 5 -24.87 -10.00 -20.91
C LEU A 5 -25.82 -10.32 -19.75
N GLU A 6 -26.17 -11.59 -19.56
CA GLU A 6 -26.98 -12.03 -18.42
C GLU A 6 -26.28 -11.78 -17.08
N GLN A 7 -24.98 -12.07 -16.97
CA GLN A 7 -24.19 -11.76 -15.77
C GLN A 7 -24.11 -10.25 -15.50
N LEU A 8 -23.96 -9.44 -16.54
CA LEU A 8 -23.91 -7.98 -16.41
C LEU A 8 -25.26 -7.41 -15.95
N VAL A 9 -26.36 -7.87 -16.53
CA VAL A 9 -27.72 -7.45 -16.13
C VAL A 9 -28.00 -7.86 -14.69
N GLU A 10 -27.60 -9.07 -14.29
CA GLU A 10 -27.79 -9.53 -12.92
C GLU A 10 -26.94 -8.72 -11.93
N ALA A 11 -25.68 -8.39 -12.27
CA ALA A 11 -24.86 -7.50 -11.45
C ALA A 11 -25.50 -6.10 -11.30
N LEU A 12 -26.01 -5.52 -12.40
CA LEU A 12 -26.72 -4.24 -12.36
C LEU A 12 -28.01 -4.32 -11.55
N ARG A 13 -28.72 -5.46 -11.62
CA ARG A 13 -29.93 -5.71 -10.84
C ARG A 13 -29.62 -5.80 -9.35
N LEU A 14 -28.57 -6.52 -8.96
CA LEU A 14 -28.10 -6.63 -7.57
C LEU A 14 -27.63 -5.29 -7.01
N LEU A 15 -27.00 -4.45 -7.83
CA LEU A 15 -26.63 -3.09 -7.47
C LEU A 15 -27.87 -2.19 -7.32
N GLY A 16 -28.82 -2.28 -8.26
CA GLY A 16 -30.06 -1.50 -8.24
C GLY A 16 -31.02 -1.92 -7.13
N SER A 17 -31.03 -3.19 -6.74
CA SER A 17 -31.82 -3.71 -5.62
C SER A 17 -31.20 -3.44 -4.25
N LEU A 18 -30.00 -2.85 -4.20
CA LEU A 18 -29.24 -2.60 -2.98
C LEU A 18 -29.09 -3.89 -2.15
N ASP A 19 -28.73 -4.98 -2.82
CA ASP A 19 -28.58 -6.28 -2.15
C ASP A 19 -27.62 -6.17 -0.95
N ARG A 20 -28.06 -6.65 0.21
CA ARG A 20 -27.34 -6.47 1.48
C ARG A 20 -25.99 -7.19 1.48
N GLN A 21 -25.88 -8.33 0.80
CA GLN A 21 -24.63 -9.08 0.72
C GLN A 21 -23.62 -8.37 -0.17
N VAL A 22 -24.06 -7.87 -1.34
CA VAL A 22 -23.22 -7.10 -2.25
C VAL A 22 -22.75 -5.81 -1.61
N LEU A 23 -23.64 -5.07 -0.95
CA LEU A 23 -23.27 -3.84 -0.23
C LEU A 23 -22.32 -4.13 0.94
N GLY A 24 -22.51 -5.23 1.66
CA GLY A 24 -21.61 -5.65 2.73
C GLY A 24 -20.20 -5.95 2.21
N ALA A 25 -20.08 -6.71 1.12
CA ALA A 25 -18.81 -7.01 0.48
C ALA A 25 -18.12 -5.76 -0.08
N LEU A 26 -18.89 -4.86 -0.70
CA LEU A 26 -18.41 -3.57 -1.20
C LEU A 26 -17.87 -2.71 -0.05
N ALA A 27 -18.64 -2.55 1.03
CA ALA A 27 -18.25 -1.75 2.18
C ALA A 27 -16.99 -2.31 2.86
N LEU A 28 -16.90 -3.63 3.03
CA LEU A 28 -15.70 -4.28 3.57
C LEU A 28 -14.49 -4.04 2.68
N SER A 29 -14.64 -4.24 1.36
CA SER A 29 -13.55 -4.07 0.39
C SER A 29 -13.04 -2.63 0.37
N LEU A 30 -13.94 -1.65 0.35
CA LEU A 30 -13.60 -0.23 0.43
C LEU A 30 -12.89 0.09 1.75
N THR A 31 -13.45 -0.34 2.88
CA THR A 31 -12.89 -0.07 4.20
C THR A 31 -11.46 -0.59 4.31
N VAL A 32 -11.24 -1.84 3.94
CA VAL A 32 -9.91 -2.47 4.04
C VAL A 32 -8.93 -1.84 3.05
N ALA A 33 -9.34 -1.59 1.81
CA ALA A 33 -8.49 -0.92 0.81
C ALA A 33 -8.09 0.49 1.27
N THR A 34 -9.06 1.31 1.70
CA THR A 34 -8.81 2.67 2.17
C THR A 34 -7.90 2.69 3.40
N LEU A 35 -8.15 1.86 4.41
CA LEU A 35 -7.30 1.79 5.59
C LEU A 35 -5.86 1.40 5.22
N SER A 36 -5.69 0.38 4.39
CA SER A 36 -4.38 -0.08 3.94
C SER A 36 -3.62 1.00 3.17
N THR A 37 -4.31 1.68 2.25
CA THR A 37 -3.73 2.79 1.49
C THR A 37 -3.35 3.95 2.41
N VAL A 38 -4.21 4.36 3.34
CA VAL A 38 -3.90 5.44 4.29
C VAL A 38 -2.68 5.09 5.13
N LEU A 39 -2.60 3.88 5.67
CA LEU A 39 -1.44 3.43 6.45
C LEU A 39 -0.17 3.39 5.59
N ALA A 40 -0.25 2.85 4.38
CA ALA A 40 0.87 2.78 3.44
C ALA A 40 1.34 4.17 3.00
N THR A 41 0.43 5.11 2.77
CA THR A 41 0.74 6.51 2.46
C THR A 41 1.37 7.23 3.64
N ALA A 42 0.76 7.12 4.83
CA ALA A 42 1.24 7.77 6.04
C ALA A 42 2.66 7.34 6.44
N SER A 43 3.05 6.11 6.13
CA SER A 43 4.38 5.58 6.41
C SER A 43 5.34 5.68 5.21
N GLY A 44 4.87 5.30 4.02
CA GLY A 44 5.67 5.21 2.81
C GLY A 44 6.06 6.57 2.23
N VAL A 45 5.21 7.59 2.32
CA VAL A 45 5.57 8.94 1.83
C VAL A 45 6.72 9.55 2.65
N PRO A 46 6.66 9.60 3.99
CA PRO A 46 7.81 10.07 4.78
C PRO A 46 9.07 9.26 4.53
N LEU A 47 8.97 7.93 4.42
CA LEU A 47 10.11 7.07 4.10
C LEU A 47 10.71 7.42 2.73
N GLY A 48 9.89 7.54 1.69
CA GLY A 48 10.35 7.86 0.34
C GLY A 48 11.03 9.22 0.27
N ILE A 49 10.45 10.24 0.92
CA ILE A 49 11.03 11.59 1.02
C ILE A 49 12.35 11.56 1.79
N ALA A 50 12.41 10.85 2.92
CA ALA A 50 13.63 10.74 3.73
C ALA A 50 14.77 10.07 2.96
N ILE A 51 14.47 9.03 2.17
CA ILE A 51 15.44 8.34 1.32
C ILE A 51 15.86 9.24 0.15
N GLY A 52 14.90 9.92 -0.50
CA GLY A 52 15.15 10.74 -1.68
C GLY A 52 16.01 11.97 -1.38
N LEU A 53 15.63 12.73 -0.35
CA LEU A 53 16.35 13.94 0.04
C LEU A 53 17.58 13.66 0.93
N GLY A 54 17.63 12.49 1.57
CA GLY A 54 18.74 12.08 2.44
C GLY A 54 20.04 11.81 1.68
N ARG A 55 21.17 12.20 2.29
CA ARG A 55 22.53 11.89 1.80
C ARG A 55 23.25 11.01 2.82
N PHE A 56 23.15 9.69 2.67
CA PHE A 56 23.79 8.71 3.55
C PHE A 56 24.33 7.51 2.76
N ARG A 57 25.36 6.84 3.29
CA ARG A 57 26.12 5.78 2.59
C ARG A 57 25.26 4.56 2.20
N GLY A 58 24.23 4.25 2.99
CA GLY A 58 23.32 3.11 2.76
C GLY A 58 22.21 3.34 1.73
N LYS A 59 22.07 4.55 1.16
CA LYS A 59 20.95 4.93 0.29
C LYS A 59 20.77 3.94 -0.87
N ARG A 60 21.86 3.62 -1.57
CA ARG A 60 21.83 2.71 -2.73
C ARG A 60 21.32 1.31 -2.39
N ILE A 61 21.74 0.75 -1.24
CA ILE A 61 21.28 -0.56 -0.80
C ILE A 61 19.78 -0.51 -0.51
N LEU A 62 19.34 0.52 0.21
CA LEU A 62 17.94 0.68 0.57
C LEU A 62 17.04 0.87 -0.65
N THR A 63 17.47 1.67 -1.63
CA THR A 63 16.74 1.84 -2.91
C THR A 63 16.69 0.53 -3.70
N THR A 64 17.78 -0.25 -3.74
CA THR A 64 17.80 -1.55 -4.41
C THR A 64 16.87 -2.55 -3.74
N VAL A 65 16.90 -2.66 -2.40
CA VAL A 65 15.99 -3.53 -1.65
C VAL A 65 14.54 -3.12 -1.89
N LEU A 66 14.24 -1.82 -1.84
CA LEU A 66 12.91 -1.29 -2.10
C LEU A 66 12.39 -1.70 -3.49
N HIS A 67 13.22 -1.58 -4.54
CA HIS A 67 12.83 -1.97 -5.89
C HIS A 67 12.72 -3.49 -6.04
N ALA A 68 13.57 -4.26 -5.34
CA ALA A 68 13.47 -5.72 -5.31
C ALA A 68 12.15 -6.19 -4.67
N LEU A 69 11.67 -5.51 -3.62
CA LEU A 69 10.36 -5.80 -3.02
C LEU A 69 9.21 -5.64 -4.02
N LEU A 70 9.29 -4.68 -4.94
CA LEU A 70 8.28 -4.48 -6.00
C LEU A 70 8.23 -5.62 -7.01
N ALA A 71 9.34 -6.36 -7.17
CA ALA A 71 9.43 -7.50 -8.09
C ALA A 71 8.96 -8.82 -7.44
N LEU A 72 8.67 -8.83 -6.14
CA LEU A 72 8.22 -10.04 -5.46
C LEU A 72 6.83 -10.47 -5.99
N PRO A 73 6.63 -11.78 -6.27
CA PRO A 73 5.31 -12.29 -6.60
C PRO A 73 4.32 -12.00 -5.46
N THR A 74 3.14 -11.48 -5.78
CA THR A 74 2.09 -11.19 -4.78
C THR A 74 1.68 -12.43 -4.00
N VAL A 75 1.68 -13.60 -4.65
CA VAL A 75 1.40 -14.90 -4.02
C VAL A 75 2.45 -15.27 -2.97
N LEU A 76 3.73 -14.93 -3.17
CA LEU A 76 4.79 -15.19 -2.19
C LEU A 76 4.53 -14.39 -0.91
N ILE A 77 4.15 -13.13 -1.04
CA ILE A 77 3.81 -12.27 0.10
C ILE A 77 2.60 -12.85 0.85
N GLY A 78 1.58 -13.30 0.11
CA GLY A 78 0.43 -13.99 0.67
C GLY A 78 0.81 -15.25 1.45
N LEU A 79 1.73 -16.07 0.91
CA LEU A 79 2.20 -17.28 1.57
C LEU A 79 2.99 -16.98 2.85
N VAL A 80 3.89 -15.99 2.83
CA VAL A 80 4.65 -15.56 4.01
C VAL A 80 3.73 -15.03 5.10
N LEU A 81 2.73 -14.23 4.75
CA LEU A 81 1.76 -13.73 5.71
C LEU A 81 0.85 -14.85 6.24
N TYR A 82 0.43 -15.78 5.37
CA TYR A 82 -0.36 -16.94 5.78
C TYR A 82 0.42 -17.79 6.79
N THR A 83 1.68 -18.12 6.51
CA THR A 83 2.50 -18.93 7.42
C THR A 83 2.77 -18.19 8.74
N ALA A 84 2.98 -16.88 8.70
CA ALA A 84 3.19 -16.07 9.90
C ALA A 84 1.92 -15.93 10.77
N LEU A 85 0.75 -15.74 10.16
CA LEU A 85 -0.53 -15.53 10.86
C LEU A 85 -1.27 -16.83 11.21
N SER A 86 -0.84 -17.96 10.64
CA SER A 86 -1.42 -19.27 10.96
C SER A 86 -1.20 -19.63 12.42
N ARG A 87 -2.02 -20.55 12.94
CA ARG A 87 -2.02 -20.96 14.36
C ARG A 87 -0.66 -21.45 14.89
N ARG A 88 0.23 -21.93 14.00
CA ARG A 88 1.60 -22.36 14.34
C ARG A 88 2.68 -21.36 13.91
N GLY A 89 2.27 -20.21 13.39
CA GLY A 89 3.14 -19.15 12.91
C GLY A 89 3.56 -18.17 14.00
N LEU A 90 4.51 -17.29 13.67
CA LEU A 90 5.08 -16.30 14.58
C LEU A 90 4.03 -15.38 15.23
N LEU A 91 2.96 -15.06 14.51
CA LEU A 91 1.87 -14.20 14.94
C LEU A 91 0.57 -14.99 15.18
N GLY A 92 0.67 -16.32 15.32
CA GLY A 92 -0.49 -17.21 15.44
C GLY A 92 -1.37 -16.95 16.66
N ASP A 93 -0.78 -16.49 17.76
CA ASP A 93 -1.48 -16.16 19.00
C ASP A 93 -2.49 -15.02 18.84
N TRP A 94 -2.29 -14.15 17.84
CA TRP A 94 -3.17 -13.01 17.59
C TRP A 94 -4.43 -13.41 16.82
N ARG A 95 -4.48 -14.64 16.30
CA ARG A 95 -5.65 -15.24 15.62
C ARG A 95 -6.25 -14.35 14.51
N LEU A 96 -5.39 -13.58 13.82
CA LEU A 96 -5.81 -12.64 12.79
C LEU A 96 -6.15 -13.31 11.45
N LEU A 97 -5.75 -14.56 11.22
CA LEU A 97 -6.03 -15.24 9.97
C LEU A 97 -7.55 -15.28 9.67
N TYR A 98 -7.93 -14.94 8.44
CA TYR A 98 -9.32 -14.78 7.99
C TYR A 98 -10.10 -13.59 8.57
N THR A 99 -9.41 -12.61 9.16
CA THR A 99 -10.03 -11.36 9.62
C THR A 99 -9.77 -10.19 8.65
N PRO A 100 -10.61 -9.14 8.66
CA PRO A 100 -10.33 -7.90 7.92
C PRO A 100 -8.98 -7.28 8.26
N ALA A 101 -8.52 -7.40 9.52
CA ALA A 101 -7.22 -6.90 9.94
C ALA A 101 -6.04 -7.60 9.23
N ALA A 102 -6.14 -8.91 8.98
CA ALA A 102 -5.13 -9.61 8.19
C ALA A 102 -5.15 -9.18 6.71
N ILE A 103 -6.33 -8.89 6.16
CA ILE A 103 -6.45 -8.35 4.80
C ILE A 103 -5.78 -6.97 4.72
N VAL A 104 -6.04 -6.09 5.71
CA VAL A 104 -5.41 -4.77 5.80
C VAL A 104 -3.89 -4.90 5.87
N LEU A 105 -3.38 -5.80 6.72
CA LEU A 105 -1.94 -6.04 6.84
C LEU A 105 -1.33 -6.51 5.51
N GLY A 106 -1.99 -7.42 4.80
CA GLY A 106 -1.50 -7.91 3.51
C GLY A 106 -1.46 -6.83 2.43
N GLN A 107 -2.53 -6.05 2.32
CA GLN A 107 -2.58 -4.91 1.40
C GLN A 107 -1.56 -3.83 1.77
N PHE A 108 -1.37 -3.56 3.07
CA PHE A 108 -0.35 -2.63 3.55
C PHE A 108 1.06 -3.07 3.17
N VAL A 109 1.42 -4.34 3.40
CA VAL A 109 2.75 -4.88 3.04
C VAL A 109 3.03 -4.78 1.54
N LEU A 110 2.00 -4.97 0.71
CA LEU A 110 2.10 -4.80 -0.75
C LEU A 110 2.21 -3.33 -1.16
N ALA A 111 1.40 -2.46 -0.57
CA ALA A 111 1.31 -1.05 -0.96
C ALA A 111 2.48 -0.21 -0.45
N LEU A 112 3.04 -0.54 0.72
CA LEU A 112 4.13 0.23 1.36
C LEU A 112 5.35 0.44 0.45
N PRO A 113 5.97 -0.61 -0.15
CA PRO A 113 7.12 -0.40 -1.02
C PRO A 113 6.75 0.39 -2.28
N LEU A 114 5.54 0.20 -2.82
CA LEU A 114 5.06 0.93 -4.00
C LEU A 114 4.95 2.43 -3.72
N VAL A 115 4.25 2.80 -2.65
CA VAL A 115 4.11 4.20 -2.23
C VAL A 115 5.47 4.82 -1.92
N THR A 116 6.33 4.09 -1.21
CA THR A 116 7.67 4.58 -0.85
C THR A 116 8.51 4.85 -2.09
N ALA A 117 8.46 3.97 -3.10
CA ALA A 117 9.19 4.15 -4.35
C ALA A 117 8.67 5.34 -5.17
N LEU A 118 7.35 5.52 -5.23
CA LEU A 118 6.73 6.68 -5.88
C LEU A 118 7.11 7.99 -5.20
N ALA A 119 7.08 8.04 -3.87
CA ALA A 119 7.47 9.21 -3.10
C ALA A 119 8.98 9.51 -3.22
N LEU A 120 9.81 8.48 -3.25
CA LEU A 120 11.24 8.58 -3.52
C LEU A 120 11.50 9.21 -4.90
N ALA A 121 10.89 8.68 -5.96
CA ALA A 121 11.04 9.20 -7.31
C ALA A 121 10.56 10.66 -7.42
N ALA A 122 9.43 10.98 -6.79
CA ALA A 122 8.92 12.35 -6.73
C ALA A 122 9.89 13.29 -6.01
N ALA A 123 10.47 12.87 -4.87
CA ALA A 123 11.42 13.68 -4.12
C ALA A 123 12.74 13.90 -4.87
N GLU A 124 13.23 12.90 -5.59
CA GLU A 124 14.44 13.02 -6.43
C GLU A 124 14.21 13.84 -7.69
N GLY A 125 12.97 13.91 -8.19
CA GLY A 125 12.60 14.73 -9.35
C GLY A 125 12.47 16.23 -9.08
N VAL A 126 12.53 16.67 -7.83
CA VAL A 126 12.44 18.10 -7.48
C VAL A 126 13.69 18.84 -7.94
N ASP A 127 13.52 19.96 -8.66
CA ASP A 127 14.64 20.80 -9.09
C ASP A 127 15.47 21.26 -7.86
N PRO A 128 16.80 21.03 -7.85
CA PRO A 128 17.68 21.49 -6.78
C PRO A 128 17.54 22.98 -6.42
N ARG A 129 17.12 23.82 -7.37
CA ARG A 129 16.88 25.26 -7.17
C ARG A 129 15.72 25.52 -6.21
N VAL A 130 14.67 24.70 -6.21
CA VAL A 130 13.52 24.85 -5.30
C VAL A 130 13.99 24.83 -3.85
N ARG A 131 14.90 23.91 -3.53
CA ARG A 131 15.48 23.80 -2.19
C ARG A 131 16.33 25.02 -1.83
N LEU A 132 17.11 25.55 -2.77
CA LEU A 132 17.92 26.75 -2.53
C LEU A 132 17.04 27.97 -2.27
N THR A 133 15.98 28.16 -3.07
CA THR A 133 15.02 29.26 -2.88
C THR A 133 14.25 29.13 -1.57
N ALA A 134 13.86 27.92 -1.17
CA ALA A 134 13.20 27.71 0.12
C ALA A 134 14.12 28.11 1.29
N LEU A 135 15.40 27.74 1.22
CA LEU A 135 16.40 28.11 2.22
C LEU A 135 16.62 29.63 2.28
N THR A 136 16.62 30.35 1.15
CA THR A 136 16.76 31.81 1.14
C THR A 136 15.52 32.52 1.68
N LEU A 137 14.33 31.92 1.56
CA LEU A 137 13.09 32.40 2.18
C LEU A 137 12.97 32.05 3.67
N GLY A 138 14.01 31.48 4.29
CA GLY A 138 14.04 31.16 5.72
C GLY A 138 13.38 29.82 6.08
N ALA A 139 13.14 28.94 5.11
CA ALA A 139 12.66 27.60 5.40
C ALA A 139 13.74 26.78 6.15
N GLY A 140 13.35 26.15 7.24
CA GLY A 140 14.18 25.18 7.96
C GLY A 140 14.15 23.80 7.29
N ARG A 141 14.86 22.82 7.84
CA ARG A 141 14.93 21.45 7.27
C ARG A 141 13.59 20.71 7.14
N TRP A 142 12.56 21.15 7.86
CA TRP A 142 11.24 20.53 7.94
C TRP A 142 10.12 21.44 7.39
N ARG A 143 10.46 22.59 6.81
CA ARG A 143 9.53 23.57 6.21
C ARG A 143 9.82 23.66 4.73
#